data_AF-A0A3R8U1I4-F1
#
_entry.id   AF-A0A3R8U1I4-F1
#
_cell.length_a   1.000
_cell.length_b   1.000
_cell.length_c   1.000
_cell.angle_alpha   90.00
_cell.angle_beta   90.00
_cell.angle_gamma   90.00
#
_symmetry.space_group_name_H-M   'P 1'
#
loop_
_entity.id
_entity.type
_entity.pdbx_description
1 polymer ?
#
loop_
_entity_poly.entity_id
_entity_poly.type
_entity_poly.pdbx_seq_one_letter_code
_entity_poly.pdbx_strand_id
1 'polypeptide(L)'
;MILAILVMLVIAIKLSMNFAQSRTLPADYDTVDDMLASLQTEVQVISRLDVLPKLEQSWRTASSIAGIAGIEYTNFEAAADADVNRRYSGPLKHWNAQLEGSPRPVIAVAKAIQARVPAFLYDYAISGGVMKLNITVVGN
;
A
#
# COMPACT_ATOMS: atom_id res chain seq x y z
N MET A 1 70.85 -2.61 29.12
CA MET A 1 70.05 -3.11 27.97
C MET A 1 68.87 -3.96 28.43
N ILE A 2 69.07 -5.02 29.22
CA ILE A 2 67.99 -5.92 29.68
C ILE A 2 66.90 -5.18 30.48
N LEU A 3 67.29 -4.25 31.38
CA LEU A 3 66.33 -3.46 32.17
C LEU A 3 65.42 -2.57 31.31
N ALA A 4 65.97 -1.94 30.25
CA ALA A 4 65.21 -1.08 29.36
C ALA A 4 64.19 -1.86 28.52
N ILE A 5 64.55 -3.09 28.12
CA ILE A 5 63.65 -4.01 27.41
C ILE A 5 62.47 -4.41 28.31
N LEU A 6 62.75 -4.71 29.58
CA LEU A 6 61.72 -5.05 30.57
C LEU A 6 60.75 -3.90 30.82
N VAL A 7 61.26 -2.67 30.96
CA VAL A 7 60.41 -1.48 31.15
C VAL A 7 59.55 -1.23 29.90
N MET A 8 60.12 -1.35 28.70
CA MET A 8 59.37 -1.18 27.44
C MET A 8 58.26 -2.24 27.30
N LEU A 9 58.51 -3.48 27.71
CA LEU A 9 57.52 -4.56 27.69
C LEU A 9 56.33 -4.25 28.61
N VAL A 10 56.59 -3.80 29.84
CA VAL A 10 55.54 -3.44 30.80
C VAL A 10 54.70 -2.27 30.30
N ILE A 11 55.34 -1.26 29.71
CA ILE A 11 54.66 -0.11 29.12
C ILE A 11 53.78 -0.55 27.94
N ALA A 12 54.31 -1.40 27.05
CA ALA A 12 53.57 -1.91 25.90
C ALA A 12 52.33 -2.73 26.31
N ILE A 13 52.46 -3.57 27.35
CA ILE A 13 51.34 -4.33 27.90
C ILE A 13 50.28 -3.37 28.49
N LYS A 14 50.70 -2.38 29.27
CA LYS A 14 49.77 -1.39 29.84
C LYS A 14 49.05 -0.58 28.78
N LEU A 15 49.77 -0.11 27.75
CA LEU A 15 49.16 0.62 26.63
C LEU A 15 48.19 -0.28 25.86
N SER A 16 48.56 -1.53 25.59
CA SER A 16 47.68 -2.49 24.90
C SER A 16 46.39 -2.75 25.68
N MET A 17 46.49 -2.95 27.01
CA MET A 17 45.30 -3.13 27.85
C MET A 17 44.43 -1.86 27.92
N ASN A 18 45.04 -0.67 27.97
CA ASN A 18 44.31 0.58 28.00
C ASN A 18 43.60 0.86 26.65
N PHE A 19 44.24 0.54 25.53
CA PHE A 19 43.62 0.60 24.20
C PHE A 19 42.56 -0.49 24.00
N ALA A 20 42.68 -1.65 24.66
CA ALA A 20 41.64 -2.67 24.66
C ALA A 20 40.40 -2.23 25.45
N GLN A 21 40.58 -1.49 26.55
CA GLN A 21 39.46 -0.90 27.31
C GLN A 21 38.80 0.27 26.58
N SER A 22 39.55 1.03 25.77
CA SER A 22 38.98 2.08 24.91
C SER A 22 38.38 1.54 23.61
N ARG A 23 38.47 0.23 23.34
CA ARG A 23 37.71 -0.47 22.30
C ARG A 23 36.34 -0.88 22.85
N THR A 24 35.60 0.07 23.42
CA THR A 24 34.14 -0.05 23.44
C THR A 24 33.69 0.12 22.00
N LEU A 25 33.02 -0.89 21.44
CA LEU A 25 32.36 -0.75 20.15
C LEU A 25 31.49 0.54 20.18
N PRO A 26 31.42 1.31 19.08
CA PRO A 26 30.66 2.56 19.05
C PRO A 26 29.26 2.32 19.62
N ALA A 27 28.77 3.20 20.49
CA ALA A 27 27.48 3.05 21.18
C ALA A 27 26.25 3.05 20.23
N ASP A 28 26.46 2.98 18.92
CA ASP A 28 25.44 3.00 17.87
C ASP A 28 24.93 1.60 17.50
N TYR A 29 25.36 0.53 18.19
CA TYR A 29 24.82 -0.82 17.97
C TYR A 29 23.32 -0.87 18.23
N ASP A 30 22.87 -0.26 19.33
CA ASP A 30 21.44 -0.18 19.67
C ASP A 30 20.68 0.60 18.58
N THR A 31 21.28 1.68 18.05
CA THR A 31 20.70 2.47 16.95
C THR A 31 20.58 1.67 15.65
N VAL A 32 21.59 0.86 15.32
CA VAL A 32 21.58 0.01 14.11
C VAL A 32 20.58 -1.12 14.26
N ASP A 33 20.47 -1.74 15.44
CA ASP A 33 19.52 -2.81 15.71
C ASP A 33 18.07 -2.28 15.69
N ASP A 34 17.81 -1.10 16.24
CA ASP A 34 16.51 -0.44 16.17
C ASP A 34 16.13 -0.09 14.72
N MET A 35 17.08 0.41 13.92
CA MET A 35 16.86 0.65 12.49
C MET A 35 16.60 -0.65 11.73
N LEU A 36 17.32 -1.72 12.03
CA LEU A 36 17.15 -3.01 11.39
C LEU A 36 15.79 -3.62 11.74
N ALA A 37 15.35 -3.52 13.00
CA ALA A 37 14.03 -3.95 13.45
C ALA A 37 12.91 -3.14 12.78
N SER A 38 13.08 -1.83 12.61
CA SER A 38 12.15 -0.97 11.89
C SER A 38 12.03 -1.38 10.42
N LEU A 39 13.16 -1.57 9.72
CA LEU A 39 13.19 -1.98 8.32
C LEU A 39 12.59 -3.38 8.13
N GLN A 40 12.88 -4.32 9.03
CA GLN A 40 12.26 -5.65 9.01
C GLN A 40 10.75 -5.58 9.21
N THR A 41 10.28 -4.70 10.10
CA THR A 41 8.84 -4.48 10.31
C THR A 41 8.19 -3.92 9.04
N GLU A 42 8.82 -2.94 8.39
CA GLU A 42 8.32 -2.34 7.15
C GLU A 42 8.29 -3.37 6.00
N VAL A 43 9.33 -4.19 5.85
CA VAL A 43 9.37 -5.30 4.88
C VAL A 43 8.28 -6.34 5.19
N GLN A 44 8.04 -6.66 6.46
CA GLN A 44 6.95 -7.54 6.85
C GLN A 44 5.57 -6.96 6.55
N VAL A 45 5.39 -5.65 6.68
CA VAL A 45 4.13 -4.98 6.28
C VAL A 45 3.97 -5.03 4.77
N ILE A 46 5.01 -4.71 3.99
CA ILE A 46 4.99 -4.72 2.52
C ILE A 46 4.74 -6.12 1.97
N SER A 47 5.40 -7.14 2.52
CA SER A 47 5.23 -8.54 2.09
C SER A 47 3.86 -9.13 2.47
N ARG A 48 3.13 -8.52 3.39
CA ARG A 48 1.76 -8.90 3.77
C ARG A 48 0.68 -8.11 3.04
N LEU A 49 1.03 -7.15 2.17
CA LEU A 49 0.03 -6.53 1.32
C LEU A 49 -0.55 -7.62 0.40
N ASP A 50 -1.88 -7.76 0.45
CA ASP A 50 -2.59 -8.72 -0.37
C ASP A 50 -2.27 -8.47 -1.85
N VAL A 51 -1.95 -9.55 -2.56
CA VAL A 51 -1.73 -9.52 -4.00
C VAL A 51 -2.99 -8.95 -4.66
N LEU A 52 -2.81 -7.93 -5.50
CA LEU A 52 -3.91 -7.31 -6.21
C LEU A 52 -4.74 -8.37 -6.93
N PRO A 53 -6.05 -8.45 -6.67
CA PRO A 53 -6.91 -9.45 -7.31
C PRO A 53 -6.92 -9.27 -8.82
N LYS A 54 -7.14 -10.38 -9.54
CA LYS A 54 -7.32 -10.35 -11.00
C LYS A 54 -8.49 -9.44 -11.34
N LEU A 55 -8.33 -8.59 -12.36
CA LEU A 55 -9.36 -7.64 -12.76
C LEU A 55 -10.73 -8.30 -13.01
N GLU A 56 -10.75 -9.48 -13.64
CA GLU A 56 -11.99 -10.21 -13.91
C GLU A 56 -12.72 -10.65 -12.62
N GLN A 57 -11.97 -11.06 -11.60
CA GLN A 57 -12.52 -11.49 -10.31
C GLN A 57 -13.07 -10.28 -9.54
N SER A 58 -12.32 -9.19 -9.53
CA SER A 58 -12.74 -7.88 -9.00
C SER A 58 -14.05 -7.42 -9.65
N TRP A 59 -14.12 -7.51 -10.97
CA TRP A 59 -15.29 -7.14 -11.75
C TRP A 59 -16.51 -8.01 -11.44
N ARG A 60 -16.33 -9.34 -11.42
CA ARG A 60 -17.40 -10.29 -11.09
C ARG A 60 -17.93 -10.08 -9.67
N THR A 61 -17.04 -9.73 -8.74
CA THR A 61 -17.43 -9.41 -7.37
C THR A 61 -18.25 -8.12 -7.34
N ALA A 62 -17.81 -7.06 -8.03
CA ALA A 62 -18.54 -5.80 -8.11
C ALA A 62 -19.93 -5.96 -8.76
N SER A 63 -20.02 -6.70 -9.87
CA SER A 63 -21.28 -6.94 -10.57
C SER A 63 -22.26 -7.78 -9.74
N SER A 64 -21.77 -8.78 -9.00
CA SER A 64 -22.62 -9.58 -8.12
C SER A 64 -23.21 -8.77 -6.96
N ILE A 65 -22.42 -7.86 -6.35
CA ILE A 65 -22.90 -6.97 -5.28
C ILE A 65 -24.00 -6.05 -5.79
N ALA A 66 -23.81 -5.45 -6.96
CA ALA A 66 -24.82 -4.59 -7.58
C ALA A 66 -26.09 -5.37 -7.95
N GLY A 67 -25.95 -6.56 -8.55
CA GLY A 67 -27.06 -7.42 -8.93
C GLY A 67 -27.91 -7.88 -7.75
N ILE A 68 -27.28 -8.26 -6.62
CA ILE A 68 -28.01 -8.65 -5.38
C ILE A 68 -28.84 -7.48 -4.84
N ALA A 69 -28.35 -6.25 -4.99
CA ALA A 69 -29.02 -5.04 -4.52
C ALA A 69 -30.05 -4.48 -5.52
N GLY A 70 -30.22 -5.11 -6.69
CA GLY A 70 -31.12 -4.62 -7.74
C GLY A 70 -30.67 -3.30 -8.37
N ILE A 71 -29.38 -2.97 -8.29
CA ILE A 71 -28.78 -1.80 -8.92
C ILE A 71 -28.28 -2.20 -10.31
N GLU A 72 -28.59 -1.39 -11.31
CA GLU A 72 -28.12 -1.62 -12.66
C GLU A 72 -26.61 -1.36 -12.72
N TYR A 73 -25.87 -2.32 -13.26
CA TYR A 73 -24.41 -2.31 -13.37
C TYR A 73 -24.02 -2.48 -14.83
N THR A 74 -23.74 -1.38 -15.51
CA THR A 74 -23.41 -1.38 -16.94
C THR A 74 -21.91 -1.17 -17.13
N ASN A 75 -21.29 -2.03 -17.94
CA ASN A 75 -19.95 -1.75 -18.46
C ASN A 75 -20.08 -0.66 -19.51
N PHE A 76 -19.18 0.31 -19.49
CA PHE A 76 -19.01 1.22 -20.62
C PHE A 76 -17.54 1.37 -20.96
N GLU A 77 -17.22 1.19 -22.24
CA GLU A 77 -16.00 1.77 -22.79
C GLU A 77 -16.23 3.28 -22.84
N ALA A 78 -15.28 4.04 -22.31
CA ALA A 78 -15.37 5.47 -22.07
C ALA A 78 -16.19 6.21 -23.14
N ALA A 79 -17.33 6.80 -22.75
CA ALA A 79 -17.96 7.83 -23.56
C ALA A 79 -16.92 8.93 -23.81
N ALA A 80 -16.74 9.33 -25.07
CA ALA A 80 -15.73 10.29 -25.52
C ALA A 80 -15.77 11.63 -24.76
N ASP A 81 -16.89 11.94 -24.08
CA ASP A 81 -17.15 13.23 -23.43
C ASP A 81 -16.93 13.28 -21.91
N ALA A 82 -16.66 12.17 -21.21
CA ALA A 82 -16.39 12.27 -19.78
C ALA A 82 -14.92 12.69 -19.56
N ASP A 83 -14.76 13.94 -19.12
CA ASP A 83 -13.54 14.63 -18.69
C ASP A 83 -12.44 13.66 -18.26
N VAL A 84 -11.49 13.42 -19.18
CA VAL A 84 -10.42 12.40 -19.06
C VAL A 84 -9.60 12.59 -17.78
N ASN A 85 -9.57 13.81 -17.24
CA ASN A 85 -8.89 14.18 -16.00
C ASN A 85 -9.50 13.59 -14.73
N ARG A 86 -10.75 13.12 -14.76
CA ARG A 86 -11.42 12.55 -13.57
C ARG A 86 -11.33 11.04 -13.50
N ARG A 87 -10.93 10.36 -14.57
CA ARG A 87 -10.84 8.89 -14.62
C ARG A 87 -9.56 8.40 -13.96
N TYR A 88 -9.56 7.13 -13.58
CA TYR A 88 -8.34 6.46 -13.15
C TYR A 88 -7.33 6.40 -14.31
N SER A 89 -6.15 6.99 -14.10
CA SER A 89 -5.04 7.06 -15.09
C SER A 89 -3.78 6.36 -14.58
N GLY A 90 -3.95 5.30 -13.79
CA GLY A 90 -2.83 4.55 -13.23
C GLY A 90 -2.33 3.42 -14.15
N PRO A 91 -1.20 2.79 -13.81
CA PRO A 91 -0.59 1.71 -14.59
C PRO A 91 -1.36 0.37 -14.48
N LEU A 92 -2.36 0.29 -13.59
CA LEU A 92 -3.13 -0.93 -13.37
C LEU A 92 -4.20 -1.11 -14.44
N LYS A 93 -4.49 -2.37 -14.78
CA LYS A 93 -5.62 -2.70 -15.65
C LYS A 93 -6.91 -2.32 -14.94
N HIS A 94 -7.85 -1.80 -15.71
CA HIS A 94 -9.08 -1.28 -15.16
C HIS A 94 -10.26 -1.45 -16.12
N TRP A 95 -11.46 -1.54 -15.56
CA TRP A 95 -12.73 -1.50 -16.29
C TRP A 95 -13.67 -0.49 -15.64
N ASN A 96 -14.42 0.22 -16.47
CA ASN A 96 -15.33 1.27 -16.03
C ASN A 96 -16.77 0.73 -16.00
N ALA A 97 -17.48 1.07 -14.94
CA ALA A 97 -18.89 0.73 -14.79
C ALA A 97 -19.70 1.94 -14.35
N GLN A 98 -20.98 1.93 -14.72
CA GLN A 98 -21.97 2.86 -14.20
C GLN A 98 -22.96 2.09 -13.33
N LEU A 99 -23.16 2.60 -12.11
CA LEU A 99 -24.21 2.19 -11.19
C LEU A 99 -25.41 3.10 -11.38
N GLU A 100 -26.58 2.54 -11.68
CA GLU A 100 -27.81 3.31 -11.87
C GLU A 100 -28.94 2.81 -10.97
N GLY A 101 -29.62 3.74 -10.32
CA GLY A 101 -30.77 3.43 -9.46
C GLY A 101 -31.11 4.53 -8.46
N SER A 102 -31.82 4.17 -7.39
CA SER A 102 -32.13 5.12 -6.32
C SER A 102 -30.86 5.57 -5.56
N PRO A 103 -30.70 6.86 -5.20
CA PRO A 103 -29.46 7.38 -4.64
C PRO A 103 -28.93 6.64 -3.41
N ARG A 104 -29.81 6.33 -2.46
CA ARG A 104 -29.45 5.63 -1.21
C ARG A 104 -28.89 4.21 -1.48
N PRO A 105 -29.62 3.34 -2.20
CA PRO A 105 -29.09 2.04 -2.63
C PRO A 105 -27.79 2.12 -3.42
N VAL A 106 -27.66 3.04 -4.38
CA VAL A 106 -26.45 3.21 -5.20
C VAL A 106 -25.22 3.51 -4.34
N ILE A 107 -25.34 4.44 -3.38
CA ILE A 107 -24.24 4.78 -2.46
C ILE A 107 -23.87 3.60 -1.56
N ALA A 108 -24.88 2.88 -1.04
CA ALA A 108 -24.64 1.71 -0.20
C ALA A 108 -23.91 0.59 -0.95
N VAL A 109 -24.31 0.32 -2.19
CA VAL A 109 -23.68 -0.65 -3.09
C VAL A 109 -22.26 -0.23 -3.42
N ALA A 110 -22.03 1.03 -3.78
CA ALA A 110 -20.70 1.53 -4.10
C ALA A 110 -19.74 1.36 -2.91
N LYS A 111 -20.20 1.65 -1.69
CA LYS A 111 -19.43 1.42 -0.46
C LYS A 111 -19.15 -0.07 -0.22
N ALA A 112 -20.12 -0.95 -0.48
CA ALA A 112 -19.94 -2.39 -0.35
C ALA A 112 -18.94 -2.95 -1.37
N ILE A 113 -18.91 -2.41 -2.59
CA ILE A 113 -17.93 -2.75 -3.62
C ILE A 113 -16.52 -2.32 -3.16
N GLN A 114 -16.34 -1.06 -2.74
CA GLN A 114 -15.05 -0.56 -2.25
C GLN A 114 -14.48 -1.34 -1.06
N ALA A 115 -15.35 -1.90 -0.22
CA ALA A 115 -14.92 -2.70 0.94
C ALA A 115 -14.35 -4.08 0.55
N ARG A 116 -14.61 -4.57 -0.66
CA ARG A 116 -14.21 -5.91 -1.12
C ARG A 116 -13.26 -5.90 -2.31
N VAL A 117 -13.28 -4.83 -3.09
CA VAL A 117 -12.58 -4.71 -4.36
C VAL A 117 -11.98 -3.32 -4.46
N PRO A 118 -10.72 -3.17 -4.93
CA PRO A 118 -10.17 -1.86 -5.19
C PRO A 118 -10.94 -1.19 -6.33
N ALA A 119 -11.72 -0.16 -5.97
CA ALA A 119 -12.58 0.58 -6.88
C ALA A 119 -12.51 2.09 -6.60
N PHE A 120 -12.41 2.86 -7.67
CA PHE A 120 -12.35 4.31 -7.67
C PHE A 120 -13.68 4.90 -8.16
N LEU A 121 -14.24 5.87 -7.43
CA LEU A 121 -15.48 6.56 -7.80
C LEU A 121 -15.08 7.96 -8.27
N TYR A 122 -15.60 8.42 -9.41
CA TYR A 122 -15.10 9.66 -10.00
C TYR A 122 -16.13 10.62 -10.56
N ASP A 123 -17.36 10.18 -10.80
CA ASP A 123 -18.39 11.06 -11.31
C ASP A 123 -19.78 10.58 -10.89
N TYR A 124 -20.66 11.51 -10.55
CA TYR A 124 -22.04 11.19 -10.21
C TYR A 124 -22.99 12.25 -10.75
N ALA A 125 -24.16 11.79 -11.21
CA ALA A 125 -25.26 12.63 -11.64
C ALA A 125 -26.54 12.17 -10.97
N ILE A 126 -27.37 13.11 -10.52
CA ILE A 126 -28.69 12.84 -9.97
C ILE A 126 -29.71 13.63 -10.78
N SER A 127 -30.63 12.94 -11.44
CA SER A 127 -31.70 13.56 -12.22
C SER A 127 -32.98 12.75 -12.04
N GLY A 128 -34.11 13.44 -11.79
CA GLY A 128 -35.41 12.79 -11.67
C GLY A 128 -35.51 11.73 -10.55
N GLY A 129 -34.69 11.82 -9.50
CA GLY A 129 -34.66 10.82 -8.41
C GLY A 129 -33.85 9.56 -8.72
N VAL A 130 -33.20 9.50 -9.90
CA VAL A 130 -32.27 8.45 -10.28
C VAL A 130 -30.84 8.99 -10.16
N MET A 131 -29.98 8.22 -9.50
CA MET A 131 -28.54 8.46 -9.40
C MET A 131 -27.81 7.56 -10.39
N LYS A 132 -26.89 8.17 -11.15
CA LYS A 132 -25.89 7.49 -11.96
C LYS A 132 -24.53 7.75 -11.33
N LEU A 133 -23.78 6.70 -11.00
CA LEU A 133 -22.47 6.79 -10.37
C LEU A 133 -21.45 6.01 -11.20
N ASN A 134 -20.45 6.71 -11.70
CA ASN A 134 -19.37 6.12 -12.48
C ASN A 134 -18.25 5.65 -11.55
N ILE A 135 -17.86 4.39 -11.76
CA ILE A 135 -16.83 3.72 -10.99
C ILE A 135 -15.80 3.08 -11.93
N THR A 136 -14.58 2.96 -11.45
CA THR A 136 -13.50 2.20 -12.10
C THR A 136 -13.05 1.10 -11.16
N VAL A 137 -13.16 -0.14 -11.61
CA VAL A 137 -12.63 -1.31 -10.89
C VAL A 137 -11.22 -1.56 -11.40
N VAL A 138 -10.26 -1.72 -10.48
CA VAL A 138 -8.85 -1.96 -10.83
C VAL A 138 -8.41 -3.37 -10.44
N GLY A 139 -7.39 -3.88 -11.14
CA GLY A 139 -6.82 -5.20 -10.87
C GLY A 139 -5.51 -5.43 -11.63
N ASN A 140 -4.92 -6.60 -11.41
CA ASN A 140 -3.73 -7.08 -12.14
C ASN A 140 -4.11 -7.88 -13.40
#